data_AF-A0AAU8KAR5-F1
#
_entry.id   AF-A0AAU8KAR5-F1
#
_cell.length_a   1.000
_cell.length_b   1.000
_cell.length_c   1.000
_cell.angle_alpha   90.00
_cell.angle_beta   90.00
_cell.angle_gamma   90.00
#
_symmetry.space_group_name_H-M   'P 1'
#
loop_
_entity.id
_entity.type
_entity.pdbx_description
1 polymer ?
#
loop_
_entity_poly.entity_id
_entity_poly.type
_entity_poly.pdbx_seq_one_letter_code
_entity_poly.pdbx_strand_id
1 'polypeptide(L)'
;MTGTERALLVGVLGPADRPERLLIKLADGRQEVTARLEEAAARVVAAATRFHPVLPHTPASLTHWVEGGLPIRVTRTHTSADNTGPLSFAGLDTAPRQPNWPQRGPGWTGGATARSSATWSGPRLSPRPP
;
A
#
# COMPACT_ATOMS: atom_id res chain seq x y z
N MET A 1 -23.40 7.25 7.21
CA MET A 1 -22.61 6.25 7.98
C MET A 1 -21.13 6.48 7.69
N THR A 2 -20.24 6.17 8.62
CA THR A 2 -18.78 6.31 8.48
C THR A 2 -18.13 4.96 8.72
N GLY A 3 -17.27 4.52 7.79
CA GLY A 3 -16.55 3.25 7.88
C GLY A 3 -15.05 3.48 7.88
N THR A 4 -14.31 2.83 8.79
CA THR A 4 -12.85 2.81 8.73
C THR A 4 -12.39 1.57 7.98
N GLU A 5 -11.55 1.76 6.97
CA GLU A 5 -10.98 0.68 6.16
C GLU A 5 -9.45 0.77 6.12
N ARG A 6 -8.81 -0.37 5.84
CA ARG A 6 -7.35 -0.44 5.67
C ARG A 6 -6.99 -0.09 4.24
N ALA A 7 -5.91 0.66 4.09
CA ALA A 7 -5.36 1.04 2.80
C ALA A 7 -3.83 0.99 2.82
N LEU A 8 -3.25 0.97 1.64
CA LEU A 8 -1.81 1.11 1.45
C LEU A 8 -1.54 2.50 0.89
N LEU A 9 -0.76 3.32 1.60
CA LEU A 9 -0.24 4.57 1.08
C LEU A 9 0.82 4.25 0.04
N VAL A 10 0.57 4.63 -1.22
CA VAL A 10 1.49 4.37 -2.35
C VAL A 10 2.18 5.64 -2.84
N GLY A 11 1.61 6.81 -2.56
CA GLY A 11 2.21 8.09 -2.90
C GLY A 11 1.65 9.23 -2.06
N VAL A 12 2.37 10.34 -2.01
CA VAL A 12 1.88 11.60 -1.43
C VAL A 12 1.87 12.69 -2.49
N LEU A 13 0.92 13.61 -2.37
CA LEU A 13 0.78 14.77 -3.24
C LEU A 13 1.15 16.04 -2.47
N GLY A 14 1.87 16.94 -3.14
CA GLY A 14 2.46 18.13 -2.53
C GLY A 14 3.87 17.86 -1.96
N PRO A 15 4.43 18.80 -1.19
CA PRO A 15 5.78 18.69 -0.65
C PRO A 15 5.98 17.43 0.20
N ALA A 16 7.13 16.74 0.04
CA ALA A 16 7.43 15.53 0.78
C ALA A 16 7.51 15.74 2.31
N ASP A 17 7.94 16.92 2.74
CA ASP A 17 8.01 17.35 4.15
C ASP A 17 6.63 17.77 4.71
N ARG A 18 5.71 18.16 3.84
CA ARG A 18 4.36 18.59 4.21
C ARG A 18 3.33 18.09 3.18
N PRO A 19 3.02 16.79 3.17
CA PRO A 19 2.10 16.22 2.20
C PRO A 19 0.70 16.80 2.39
N GLU A 20 0.05 17.18 1.29
CA GLU A 20 -1.28 17.79 1.32
C GLU A 20 -2.39 16.76 1.13
N ARG A 21 -2.13 15.71 0.35
CA ARG A 21 -3.07 14.60 0.10
C ARG A 21 -2.31 13.30 -0.06
N LEU A 22 -3.01 12.19 0.17
CA LEU A 22 -2.45 10.86 0.05
C LEU A 22 -3.03 10.17 -1.18
N LEU A 23 -2.17 9.51 -1.96
CA LEU A 23 -2.56 8.52 -2.96
C LEU A 23 -2.50 7.14 -2.32
N ILE A 24 -3.65 6.48 -2.25
CA ILE A 24 -3.80 5.23 -1.51
C ILE A 24 -4.33 4.12 -2.43
N LYS A 25 -4.04 2.87 -2.08
CA LYS A 25 -4.62 1.68 -2.70
C LYS A 25 -5.48 0.93 -1.66
N LEU A 26 -6.74 0.72 -1.99
CA LEU A 26 -7.72 0.01 -1.16
C LEU A 26 -7.62 -1.51 -1.35
N ALA A 27 -8.33 -2.26 -0.51
CA ALA A 27 -8.33 -3.74 -0.50
C ALA A 27 -8.89 -4.37 -1.76
N ASP A 28 -9.83 -3.70 -2.40
CA ASP A 28 -10.37 -4.07 -3.71
C ASP A 28 -9.42 -3.76 -4.88
N GLY A 29 -8.25 -3.18 -4.59
CA GLY A 29 -7.23 -2.81 -5.56
C GLY A 29 -7.43 -1.44 -6.21
N ARG A 30 -8.53 -0.73 -5.94
CA ARG A 30 -8.75 0.63 -6.44
C ARG A 30 -7.77 1.61 -5.83
N GLN A 31 -7.43 2.64 -6.60
CA GLN A 31 -6.61 3.76 -6.14
C GLN A 31 -7.49 4.99 -5.97
N GLU A 32 -7.34 5.65 -4.83
CA GLU A 32 -8.09 6.87 -4.52
C GLU A 32 -7.16 7.93 -3.91
N VAL A 33 -7.58 9.19 -4.01
CA VAL A 33 -6.88 10.31 -3.37
C VAL A 33 -7.70 10.76 -2.17
N THR A 34 -7.04 10.92 -1.03
CA THR A 34 -7.71 11.37 0.19
C THR A 34 -8.13 12.84 0.09
N ALA A 35 -9.03 13.24 0.98
CA ALA A 35 -9.21 14.63 1.34
C ALA A 35 -7.89 15.26 1.82
N ARG A 36 -7.91 16.59 1.93
CA ARG A 36 -6.75 17.36 2.37
C ARG A 36 -6.35 16.93 3.80
N LEU A 37 -5.05 16.73 3.99
CA LEU A 37 -4.48 16.44 5.30
C LEU A 37 -4.46 17.70 6.16
N GLU A 38 -4.76 17.51 7.43
CA GLU A 38 -4.42 18.49 8.46
C GLU A 38 -2.92 18.44 8.76
N GLU A 39 -2.38 19.55 9.28
CA GLU A 39 -0.95 19.70 9.47
C GLU A 39 -0.34 18.64 10.40
N ALA A 40 -1.06 18.26 11.47
CA ALA A 40 -0.60 17.21 12.37
C ALA A 40 -0.48 15.86 11.66
N ALA A 41 -1.49 15.51 10.85
CA ALA A 41 -1.49 14.28 10.06
C ALA A 41 -0.40 14.29 8.98
N ALA A 42 -0.20 15.44 8.31
CA ALA A 42 0.84 15.60 7.30
C ALA A 42 2.24 15.33 7.88
N ARG A 43 2.54 15.86 9.07
CA ARG A 43 3.81 15.61 9.76
C ARG A 43 4.00 14.14 10.13
N VAL A 44 2.95 13.49 10.63
CA VAL A 44 2.99 12.05 10.96
C VAL A 44 3.28 11.22 9.72
N VAL A 45 2.62 11.51 8.60
CA VAL A 45 2.87 10.82 7.33
C VAL A 45 4.28 11.09 6.85
N ALA A 46 4.72 12.35 6.78
CA ALA A 46 6.07 12.70 6.33
C ALA A 46 7.16 11.97 7.14
N ALA A 47 7.00 11.89 8.46
CA ALA A 47 7.94 11.19 9.33
C ALA A 47 7.94 9.66 9.16
N ALA A 48 6.78 9.06 8.83
CA ALA A 48 6.64 7.62 8.68
C ALA A 48 6.97 7.10 7.28
N THR A 49 7.04 7.99 6.29
CA THR A 49 7.15 7.62 4.88
C THR A 49 8.59 7.60 4.43
N ARG A 50 8.98 6.53 3.73
CA ARG A 50 10.23 6.50 2.96
C ARG A 50 9.89 6.73 1.50
N PHE A 51 10.40 7.82 0.95
CA PHE A 51 10.17 8.16 -0.44
C PHE A 51 11.20 7.49 -1.33
N HIS A 52 10.78 7.12 -2.54
CA HIS A 52 11.73 6.75 -3.58
C HIS A 52 12.69 7.93 -3.84
N PRO A 53 13.99 7.66 -4.02
CA PRO A 53 14.96 8.71 -4.32
C PRO A 53 14.54 9.40 -5.61
N VAL A 54 14.30 10.71 -5.51
CA VAL A 54 14.02 11.55 -6.68
C VAL A 54 15.33 11.65 -7.46
N LEU A 55 15.32 11.18 -8.71
CA LEU A 55 16.50 11.30 -9.56
C LEU A 55 16.81 12.80 -9.77
N PRO A 56 18.09 13.21 -9.78
CA PRO A 56 18.51 14.61 -9.78
C PRO A 56 18.09 15.42 -11.03
N HIS A 57 17.48 14.77 -12.03
CA HIS A 57 17.01 15.40 -13.27
C HIS A 57 15.48 15.33 -13.42
N THR A 58 14.78 14.91 -12.37
CA THR A 58 13.31 14.86 -12.40
C THR A 58 12.79 16.24 -11.99
N PRO A 59 11.91 16.90 -12.79
CA PRO A 59 11.23 18.11 -12.33
C PRO A 59 10.54 17.83 -10.99
N ALA A 60 10.36 18.86 -10.16
CA ALA A 60 9.69 18.76 -8.86
C ALA A 60 8.35 18.02 -9.04
N SER A 61 8.38 16.72 -8.71
CA SER A 61 7.26 15.84 -8.99
C SER A 61 6.16 16.19 -8.01
N LEU A 62 4.98 16.54 -8.51
CA LEU A 62 3.79 16.82 -7.68
C LEU A 62 3.35 15.59 -6.87
N THR A 63 3.90 14.42 -7.20
CA THR A 63 3.68 13.15 -6.51
C THR A 63 5.01 12.53 -6.11
N HIS A 64 5.15 12.20 -4.82
CA HIS A 64 6.28 11.44 -4.30
C HIS A 64 5.83 10.01 -3.99
N TRP A 65 6.44 9.03 -4.64
CA TRP A 65 6.10 7.61 -4.46
C TRP A 65 6.70 7.05 -3.18
N VAL A 66 5.93 6.23 -2.48
CA VAL A 66 6.32 5.59 -1.22
C VAL A 66 6.93 4.22 -1.50
N GLU A 67 8.14 4.01 -1.00
CA GLU A 67 8.84 2.74 -1.12
C GLU A 67 8.13 1.64 -0.33
N GLY A 68 7.80 0.53 -0.98
CA GLY A 68 7.15 -0.64 -0.36
C GLY A 68 5.69 -0.43 0.08
N GLY A 69 5.19 0.80 0.00
CA GLY A 69 3.89 1.23 0.50
C GLY A 69 3.83 1.24 2.04
N LEU A 70 3.11 2.22 2.60
CA LEU A 70 2.93 2.36 4.05
C LEU A 70 1.50 1.93 4.43
N PRO A 71 1.32 0.91 5.28
CA PRO A 71 -0.02 0.53 5.77
C PRO A 71 -0.65 1.64 6.60
N ILE A 72 -1.85 2.05 6.21
CA ILE A 72 -2.61 3.11 6.87
C ILE A 72 -4.07 2.71 7.05
N ARG A 73 -4.78 3.50 7.85
CA ARG A 73 -6.24 3.46 7.98
C ARG A 73 -6.82 4.73 7.40
N VAL A 74 -7.94 4.58 6.72
CA VAL A 74 -8.73 5.70 6.20
C VAL A 74 -10.18 5.56 6.64
N THR A 75 -10.83 6.69 6.85
CA THR A 75 -12.26 6.76 7.15
C THR A 75 -12.99 7.24 5.91
N ARG A 76 -13.98 6.48 5.47
CA ARG A 76 -14.90 6.84 4.40
C ARG A 76 -16.17 7.42 5.00
N THR A 77 -16.51 8.64 4.60
CA THR A 77 -17.80 9.24 4.94
C THR A 77 -18.79 8.91 3.85
N HIS A 78 -19.78 8.04 4.11
CA HIS A 78 -20.74 7.62 3.10
C HIS A 78 -21.80 8.71 2.87
N THR A 79 -21.75 9.33 1.70
CA THR A 79 -22.70 10.37 1.25
C THR A 79 -23.77 9.82 0.29
N SER A 80 -23.62 8.59 -0.21
CA SER A 80 -24.59 7.90 -1.07
C SER A 80 -24.55 6.38 -0.83
N ALA A 81 -25.57 5.64 -1.28
CA ALA A 81 -25.66 4.18 -1.22
C ALA A 81 -24.51 3.46 -1.95
N ASP A 82 -23.85 4.13 -2.90
CA ASP A 82 -22.77 3.57 -3.72
C ASP A 82 -21.37 3.68 -3.10
N ASN A 83 -21.27 4.02 -1.80
CA ASN A 83 -19.98 4.19 -1.10
C ASN A 83 -19.04 5.24 -1.74
N THR A 84 -19.58 6.21 -2.47
CA THR A 84 -18.84 7.31 -3.14
C THR A 84 -18.80 8.55 -2.25
N GLY A 85 -17.99 8.49 -1.20
CA GLY A 85 -17.74 9.64 -0.36
C GLY A 85 -16.26 9.83 -0.03
N PRO A 86 -15.88 11.00 0.50
CA PRO A 86 -14.48 11.36 0.67
C PRO A 86 -13.80 10.43 1.68
N LEU A 87 -12.55 10.06 1.36
CA LEU A 87 -11.65 9.32 2.23
C LEU A 87 -10.77 10.28 3.01
N SER A 88 -10.72 10.12 4.32
CA SER A 88 -9.85 10.90 5.21
C SER A 88 -8.84 9.99 5.89
N PHE A 89 -7.62 10.47 6.10
CA PHE A 89 -6.61 9.74 6.86
C PHE A 89 -7.06 9.54 8.31
N ALA A 90 -6.98 8.31 8.80
CA ALA A 90 -7.41 7.93 10.14
C ALA A 90 -6.25 7.46 11.05
N GLY A 91 -5.06 7.24 10.49
CA GLY A 91 -3.87 6.84 11.24
C GLY A 91 -3.00 5.83 10.50
N LEU A 92 -1.83 5.55 11.08
CA LEU A 92 -0.96 4.46 10.62
C LEU A 92 -1.52 3.12 11.10
N ASP A 93 -1.41 2.07 10.27
CA ASP A 93 -1.80 0.73 10.69
C ASP A 93 -0.58 0.00 11.28
N THR A 94 -0.53 -0.13 12.60
CA THR A 94 0.59 -0.75 13.33
C THR A 94 0.52 -2.28 13.40
N ALA A 95 -0.49 -2.91 12.79
CA ALA A 95 -0.69 -4.34 12.86
C ALA A 95 0.24 -5.10 11.89
N PRO A 96 1.03 -6.09 12.35
CA PRO A 96 1.88 -6.91 11.50
C PRO A 96 1.04 -7.99 10.80
N ARG A 97 0.30 -7.62 9.75
CA ARG A 97 -0.16 -8.53 8.70
C ARG A 97 -0.77 -7.70 7.58
N GLN A 98 0.01 -7.50 6.51
CA GLN A 98 -0.54 -7.06 5.24
C GLN A 98 -1.58 -8.09 4.79
N PRO A 99 -2.77 -7.67 4.35
CA PRO A 99 -3.56 -8.51 3.46
C PRO A 99 -2.74 -8.66 2.18
N ASN A 100 -2.88 -9.80 1.50
CA ASN A 100 -2.08 -10.24 0.34
C ASN A 100 -2.19 -9.32 -0.89
N TRP A 101 -1.76 -8.07 -0.79
CA TRP A 101 -1.77 -7.17 -1.92
C TRP A 101 -0.79 -7.69 -2.98
N PRO A 102 -1.23 -7.92 -4.23
CA PRO A 102 -0.29 -8.21 -5.29
C PRO A 102 0.60 -6.98 -5.46
N GLN A 103 1.90 -7.13 -5.18
CA GLN A 103 2.96 -6.15 -5.47
C GLN A 103 3.20 -5.97 -6.97
N ARG A 104 2.16 -6.07 -7.81
CA ARG A 104 2.28 -5.82 -9.25
C ARG A 104 2.15 -4.33 -9.52
N GLY A 105 3.26 -3.62 -9.34
CA GLY A 105 3.53 -2.40 -10.12
C GLY A 105 4.06 -2.78 -11.51
N PRO A 106 3.88 -1.95 -12.54
CA PRO A 106 4.38 -2.24 -13.87
C PRO A 106 5.90 -2.04 -13.89
N GLY A 107 6.63 -3.17 -13.82
CA GLY A 107 8.03 -3.29 -14.22
C GLY A 107 9.07 -2.86 -13.19
N TRP A 108 9.52 -3.78 -12.34
CA TRP A 108 10.93 -3.88 -11.92
C TRP A 108 11.30 -5.35 -11.77
N THR A 109 12.08 -5.84 -12.72
CA THR A 109 12.84 -7.10 -12.67
C THR A 109 13.95 -7.00 -11.62
N GLY A 110 13.98 -7.97 -10.70
CA GLY A 110 15.08 -8.17 -9.75
C GLY A 110 14.72 -9.31 -8.81
N GLY A 111 15.26 -10.49 -9.10
CA GLY A 111 14.78 -11.76 -8.57
C GLY A 111 14.88 -11.93 -7.07
N ALA A 112 13.90 -12.64 -6.53
CA ALA A 112 14.15 -13.67 -5.53
C ALA A 112 13.04 -14.71 -5.65
N THR A 113 13.42 -15.86 -6.19
CA THR A 113 12.62 -17.09 -6.22
C THR A 113 12.29 -17.49 -4.79
N ALA A 114 11.13 -17.08 -4.27
CA ALA A 114 10.55 -17.73 -3.11
C ALA A 114 10.03 -19.09 -3.57
N ARG A 115 10.93 -20.07 -3.49
CA ARG A 115 10.70 -21.48 -3.71
C ARG A 115 9.54 -21.90 -2.80
N SER A 116 8.37 -22.14 -3.38
CA SER A 116 7.32 -22.89 -2.71
C SER A 116 7.86 -24.29 -2.48
N SER A 117 8.22 -24.61 -1.24
CA SER A 117 8.36 -25.99 -0.80
C SER A 117 6.95 -26.59 -0.71
N ALA A 118 6.37 -26.89 -1.87
CA ALA A 118 5.23 -27.77 -1.97
C ALA A 118 5.71 -29.17 -1.63
N THR A 119 5.08 -29.76 -0.63
CA THR A 119 5.22 -31.16 -0.21
C THR A 119 4.97 -32.05 -1.42
N TRP A 120 6.02 -32.64 -1.98
CA TRP A 120 5.89 -33.66 -3.02
C TRP A 120 5.69 -35.02 -2.32
N SER A 121 4.47 -35.55 -2.36
CA SER A 121 4.19 -36.95 -2.06
C SER A 121 4.69 -37.82 -3.23
N GLY A 122 5.88 -38.41 -3.08
CA GLY A 122 6.43 -39.34 -4.08
C GLY A 122 5.67 -40.67 -4.10
N PRO A 123 5.64 -41.40 -5.24
CA PRO A 123 4.99 -42.69 -5.31
C PRO A 123 5.74 -43.76 -4.50
N ARG A 124 5.00 -44.56 -3.74
CA ARG A 124 5.49 -45.76 -3.02
C ARG A 124 6.15 -46.73 -4.01
N LEU A 125 7.41 -47.04 -3.78
CA LEU A 125 8.04 -48.23 -4.33
C LEU A 125 7.71 -49.42 -3.42
N SER A 126 6.92 -50.36 -3.94
CA SER A 126 6.72 -51.67 -3.31
C SER A 126 8.01 -52.50 -3.40
N PRO A 127 8.36 -53.29 -2.38
CA PRO A 127 9.46 -54.24 -2.48
C PRO A 127 9.01 -55.47 -3.28
N ARG A 128 9.84 -55.95 -4.20
CA ARG A 128 9.68 -57.28 -4.81
C ARG A 128 10.82 -58.20 -4.34
N PRO A 129 10.51 -59.36 -3.73
CA PRO A 129 11.42 -60.49 -3.55
C PRO A 129 11.27 -61.47 -4.74
N PRO A 130 11.94 -62.65 -4.77
CA PRO A 130 13.10 -63.13 -4.02
C PRO A 130 14.41 -63.10 -4.83
#